data_AF-A0A374A9V4-F1
#
_entry.id   AF-A0A374A9V4-F1
#
_cell.length_a   1.000
_cell.length_b   1.000
_cell.length_c   1.000
_cell.angle_alpha   90.00
_cell.angle_beta   90.00
_cell.angle_gamma   90.00
#
_symmetry.space_group_name_H-M   'P 1'
#
loop_
_entity.id
_entity.type
_entity.pdbx_description
1 polymer ?
#
loop_
_entity_poly.entity_id
_entity_poly.type
_entity_poly.pdbx_seq_one_letter_code
_entity_poly.pdbx_strand_id
1 'polypeptide(L)'
;MFDINLRQHFYSSEVVHDSLCRSNILKTNDEELTVVSRMFGIQAQCRDLLEKYGLRTVILTCGAVGSHVFTPDGMSYVATPHVEVADGVGAGDSFTAQIRKE
;
A
#
# COMPACT_ATOMS: atom_id res chain seq x y z
N MET A 1 -4.94 3.85 -9.20
CA MET A 1 -3.91 3.12 -8.45
C MET A 1 -3.01 4.17 -7.88
N PHE A 2 -2.80 4.12 -6.58
CA PHE A 2 -1.99 5.05 -5.82
C PHE A 2 -0.94 4.25 -5.04
N ASP A 3 0.31 4.47 -5.38
CA ASP A 3 1.48 4.00 -4.63
C ASP A 3 1.89 5.14 -3.71
N ILE A 4 1.67 4.98 -2.41
CA ILE A 4 1.69 6.12 -1.50
C ILE A 4 3.09 6.74 -1.32
N ASN A 5 4.13 5.89 -1.31
CA ASN A 5 5.56 6.24 -1.36
C ASN A 5 5.90 7.55 -0.60
N LEU A 6 5.58 7.59 0.70
CA LEU A 6 5.72 8.81 1.49
C LEU A 6 7.21 9.19 1.66
N ARG A 7 7.54 10.46 1.42
CA ARG A 7 8.91 10.98 1.54
C ARG A 7 8.97 12.15 2.49
N GLN A 8 9.76 12.00 3.56
CA GLN A 8 10.03 13.04 4.55
C GLN A 8 8.74 13.70 5.05
N HIS A 9 8.54 14.98 4.71
CA HIS A 9 7.35 15.76 5.05
C HIS A 9 6.70 16.36 3.79
N PHE A 10 6.93 15.75 2.62
CA PHE A 10 6.38 16.18 1.34
C PHE A 10 4.97 15.64 1.10
N TYR A 11 4.13 15.62 2.13
CA TYR A 11 2.74 15.18 2.05
C TYR A 11 1.90 15.96 3.07
N SER A 12 0.60 16.07 2.80
CA SER A 12 -0.39 16.59 3.75
C SER A 12 -1.57 15.63 3.84
N SER A 13 -2.36 15.77 4.90
CA SER A 13 -3.60 15.00 5.09
C SER A 13 -4.55 15.14 3.90
N GLU A 14 -4.65 16.34 3.35
CA GLU A 14 -5.54 16.67 2.24
C GLU A 14 -5.09 15.97 0.95
N VAL A 15 -3.80 16.05 0.62
CA VAL A 15 -3.25 15.41 -0.58
C VAL A 15 -3.41 13.89 -0.52
N VAL A 16 -3.13 13.28 0.64
CA VAL A 16 -3.29 11.83 0.81
C VAL A 16 -4.77 11.44 0.74
N HIS A 17 -5.66 12.19 1.40
CA HIS A 17 -7.09 11.97 1.38
C HIS A 17 -7.64 12.02 -0.06
N ASP A 18 -7.35 13.08 -0.79
CA ASP A 18 -7.82 13.26 -2.17
C ASP A 18 -7.27 12.17 -3.10
N SER A 19 -6.02 11.74 -2.88
CA SER A 19 -5.40 10.66 -3.66
C SER A 19 -6.06 9.32 -3.41
N LEU A 20 -6.44 9.03 -2.16
CA LEU A 20 -7.18 7.82 -1.78
C LEU A 20 -8.59 7.83 -2.37
N CYS A 21 -9.32 8.94 -2.25
CA CYS A 21 -10.67 9.11 -2.81
C CYS A 21 -10.72 8.94 -4.34
N ARG A 22 -9.62 9.23 -5.06
CA ARG A 22 -9.52 9.12 -6.52
C ARG A 22 -8.94 7.78 -6.99
N SER A 23 -8.76 6.82 -6.09
CA SER A 23 -8.06 5.57 -6.37
C SER A 23 -8.92 4.35 -6.10
N ASN A 24 -8.77 3.33 -6.96
CA ASN A 24 -9.42 2.03 -6.74
C ASN A 24 -8.47 1.00 -6.11
N ILE A 25 -7.16 1.28 -6.13
CA ILE A 25 -6.10 0.40 -5.64
C ILE A 25 -5.10 1.27 -4.87
N LEU A 26 -4.80 0.89 -3.63
CA LEU A 26 -3.73 1.46 -2.82
C LEU A 26 -2.59 0.44 -2.68
N LYS A 27 -1.35 0.88 -2.86
CA LYS A 27 -0.15 0.16 -2.40
C LYS A 27 0.53 0.97 -1.30
N THR A 28 0.92 0.29 -0.24
CA THR A 28 1.60 0.85 0.94
C THR A 28 2.56 -0.19 1.54
N ASN A 29 3.45 0.24 2.42
CA ASN A 29 4.16 -0.64 3.37
C ASN A 29 3.65 -0.43 4.81
N ASP A 30 4.27 -1.12 5.77
CA ASP A 30 3.96 -1.10 7.20
C ASP A 30 4.23 0.25 7.88
N GLU A 31 5.34 0.90 7.54
CA GLU A 31 5.67 2.24 8.03
C GLU A 31 4.66 3.28 7.54
N GLU A 32 4.36 3.29 6.25
CA GLU A 32 3.40 4.17 5.60
C GLU A 32 1.97 3.95 6.12
N LEU A 33 1.57 2.68 6.29
CA LEU A 33 0.27 2.33 6.86
C LEU A 33 0.14 2.93 8.26
N THR A 34 1.18 2.85 9.08
CA THR A 34 1.19 3.45 10.42
C THR A 34 1.00 4.97 10.35
N VAL A 35 1.67 5.65 9.42
CA VAL A 35 1.53 7.11 9.23
C VAL A 35 0.11 7.47 8.80
N VAL A 36 -0.43 6.81 7.78
CA VAL A 36 -1.78 7.04 7.25
C VAL A 36 -2.84 6.77 8.32
N SER A 37 -2.65 5.74 9.13
CA SER A 37 -3.60 5.35 10.16
C SER A 37 -3.71 6.40 11.25
N ARG A 38 -2.56 6.92 11.70
CA ARG A 38 -2.51 8.06 12.64
C ARG A 38 -3.12 9.32 12.02
N MET A 39 -2.80 9.60 10.76
CA MET A 39 -3.28 10.77 10.03
C MET A 39 -4.81 10.83 9.96
N PHE A 40 -5.48 9.69 9.80
CA PHE A 40 -6.93 9.63 9.64
C PHE A 40 -7.69 9.04 10.84
N GLY A 41 -7.00 8.81 11.96
CA GLY A 41 -7.57 8.28 13.19
C GLY A 41 -8.22 6.90 13.02
N ILE A 42 -7.68 6.06 12.13
CA ILE A 42 -8.15 4.69 11.92
C ILE A 42 -7.21 3.69 12.59
N GLN A 43 -7.66 2.46 12.82
CA GLN A 43 -6.75 1.43 13.25
C GLN A 43 -5.81 1.08 12.09
N ALA A 44 -4.59 0.63 12.38
CA ALA A 44 -3.58 0.31 11.37
C ALA A 44 -3.88 -0.99 10.61
N GLN A 45 -5.08 -1.08 10.06
CA GLN A 45 -5.63 -2.22 9.38
C GLN A 45 -5.93 -1.85 7.92
N CYS A 46 -5.42 -2.64 6.98
CA CYS A 46 -5.69 -2.42 5.56
C CYS A 46 -7.19 -2.47 5.22
N ARG A 47 -7.99 -3.21 5.99
CA ARG A 47 -9.45 -3.28 5.84
C ARG A 47 -10.12 -1.93 6.12
N ASP A 48 -9.68 -1.19 7.13
CA ASP A 48 -10.24 0.13 7.44
C ASP A 48 -10.06 1.10 6.27
N LEU A 49 -8.90 1.06 5.60
CA LEU A 49 -8.66 1.86 4.40
C LEU A 49 -9.51 1.42 3.22
N LEU A 50 -9.66 0.11 3.05
CA LEU A 50 -10.48 -0.47 2.00
C LEU A 50 -11.94 -0.01 2.12
N GLU A 51 -12.51 -0.11 3.32
CA GLU A 51 -13.89 0.28 3.60
C GLU A 51 -14.09 1.80 3.58
N LYS A 52 -13.23 2.56 4.27
CA LYS A 52 -13.35 4.02 4.40
C LYS A 52 -13.29 4.75 3.07
N TYR A 53 -12.44 4.29 2.15
CA TYR A 53 -12.21 4.93 0.86
C TYR A 53 -12.85 4.19 -0.32
N GLY A 54 -13.60 3.10 -0.06
CA GLY A 54 -14.23 2.32 -1.12
C GLY A 54 -13.22 1.72 -2.11
N LEU A 55 -12.03 1.36 -1.64
CA LEU A 55 -10.98 0.79 -2.49
C LEU A 55 -11.38 -0.63 -2.91
N ARG A 56 -11.07 -1.02 -4.15
CA ARG A 56 -11.22 -2.42 -4.59
C ARG A 56 -10.07 -3.29 -4.08
N THR A 57 -8.91 -2.69 -3.85
CA THR A 57 -7.71 -3.43 -3.44
C THR A 57 -6.79 -2.56 -2.56
N VAL A 58 -6.28 -3.14 -1.48
CA VAL A 58 -5.16 -2.58 -0.70
C VAL A 58 -4.03 -3.61 -0.69
N ILE A 59 -2.83 -3.18 -1.07
CA ILE A 59 -1.64 -4.03 -1.13
C ILE A 59 -0.65 -3.53 -0.08
N LEU A 60 -0.29 -4.41 0.84
CA LEU A 60 0.70 -4.17 1.88
C LEU A 60 1.97 -4.94 1.55
N THR A 61 3.05 -4.23 1.27
CA THR A 61 4.38 -4.83 1.05
C THR A 61 5.16 -4.90 2.35
N CYS A 62 5.85 -6.02 2.58
CA CYS A 62 6.65 -6.30 3.78
C CYS A 62 8.12 -6.61 3.41
N GLY A 63 8.64 -5.97 2.36
CA GLY A 63 10.01 -6.15 1.88
C GLY A 63 10.38 -7.61 1.60
N ALA A 64 11.43 -8.09 2.27
CA ALA A 64 11.94 -9.46 2.12
C ALA A 64 11.02 -10.54 2.71
N VAL A 65 9.95 -10.18 3.42
CA VAL A 65 9.02 -11.14 4.03
C VAL A 65 7.96 -11.59 3.01
N GLY A 66 7.27 -10.64 2.38
CA GLY A 66 6.17 -10.94 1.49
C GLY A 66 5.30 -9.72 1.18
N SER A 67 4.11 -10.00 0.66
CA SER A 67 3.07 -9.01 0.43
C SER A 67 1.68 -9.59 0.71
N HIS A 68 0.81 -8.76 1.28
CA HIS A 68 -0.60 -9.05 1.44
C HIS A 68 -1.43 -8.24 0.44
N VAL A 69 -2.47 -8.86 -0.10
CA VAL A 69 -3.47 -8.19 -0.94
C VAL A 69 -4.82 -8.37 -0.27
N PHE A 70 -5.48 -7.25 0.00
CA PHE A 70 -6.81 -7.19 0.61
C PHE A 70 -7.81 -6.74 -0.44
N THR A 71 -8.93 -7.45 -0.54
CA THR A 71 -10.10 -7.11 -1.36
C THR A 71 -11.36 -7.18 -0.48
N PRO A 72 -12.53 -6.68 -0.95
CA PRO A 72 -13.79 -6.93 -0.25
C PRO A 72 -14.05 -8.43 0.00
N ASP A 73 -13.65 -9.29 -0.93
CA ASP A 73 -13.93 -10.73 -0.90
C ASP A 73 -12.95 -11.53 -0.03
N GLY A 74 -11.81 -10.95 0.37
CA GLY A 74 -10.84 -11.69 1.16
C GLY A 74 -9.45 -11.07 1.23
N MET A 75 -8.50 -11.91 1.60
CA MET A 75 -7.09 -11.55 1.69
C MET A 75 -6.23 -12.70 1.16
N SER A 76 -5.20 -12.36 0.38
CA SER A 76 -4.15 -13.30 -0.02
C SER A 76 -2.80 -12.83 0.49
N TYR A 77 -1.88 -13.77 0.66
CA TYR A 77 -0.49 -13.51 1.03
C TYR A 77 0.45 -14.28 0.11
N VAL A 78 1.53 -13.63 -0.31
CA VAL A 78 2.62 -14.26 -1.06
C VAL A 78 3.94 -13.89 -0.39
N ALA A 79 4.72 -14.90 -0.01
CA ALA A 79 6.06 -14.72 0.54
C ALA A 79 7.01 -14.20 -0.55
N THR A 80 7.94 -13.32 -0.18
CA THR A 80 8.96 -12.82 -1.11
C THR A 80 10.00 -13.93 -1.33
N PRO A 81 10.33 -14.30 -2.59
CA PRO A 81 11.39 -15.26 -2.87
C PRO A 81 12.72 -14.80 -2.27
N HIS A 82 13.46 -15.72 -1.66
CA HIS A 82 14.79 -15.41 -1.15
C HIS A 82 15.78 -15.28 -2.31
N VAL A 83 16.47 -14.14 -2.38
CA VAL A 83 17.46 -13.81 -3.41
C VAL A 83 18.64 -13.08 -2.78
N GLU A 84 19.82 -13.19 -3.39
CA GLU A 84 20.93 -12.31 -3.04
C GLU A 84 20.62 -10.89 -3.52
N VAL A 85 20.46 -9.96 -2.58
CA VAL A 85 20.11 -8.58 -2.89
C VAL A 85 21.37 -7.81 -3.23
N ALA A 86 21.55 -7.46 -4.50
CA ALA A 86 22.60 -6.54 -4.94
C ALA A 86 22.23 -5.08 -4.65
N ASP A 87 21.03 -4.66 -5.06
CA ASP A 87 20.44 -3.35 -4.79
C ASP A 87 18.91 -3.50 -4.75
N GLY A 88 18.26 -2.89 -3.74
CA GLY A 88 16.81 -2.89 -3.58
C GLY A 88 16.10 -1.71 -4.25
N VAL A 89 16.86 -0.74 -4.80
CA VAL A 89 16.30 0.42 -5.50
C VAL A 89 15.45 -0.05 -6.69
N GLY A 90 14.23 0.48 -6.79
CA GLY A 90 13.29 0.16 -7.88
C GLY A 90 12.52 -1.16 -7.72
N ALA A 91 12.78 -1.96 -6.67
CA ALA A 91 12.01 -3.19 -6.41
C ALA A 91 10.53 -2.89 -6.17
N GLY A 92 10.23 -1.82 -5.43
CA GLY A 92 8.87 -1.35 -5.19
C GLY A 92 8.14 -0.88 -6.45
N ASP A 93 8.84 -0.16 -7.34
CA ASP A 93 8.27 0.32 -8.61
C ASP A 93 8.03 -0.85 -9.58
N SER A 94 8.95 -1.81 -9.62
CA SER A 94 8.82 -3.04 -10.41
C SER A 94 7.64 -3.89 -9.95
N PHE A 95 7.42 -3.97 -8.63
CA PHE A 95 6.22 -4.61 -8.06
C PHE A 95 4.95 -3.88 -8.51
N THR A 96 4.93 -2.55 -8.40
CA THR A 96 3.81 -1.70 -8.84
C THR A 96 3.50 -1.90 -10.33
N ALA A 97 4.53 -1.98 -11.19
CA ALA A 97 4.39 -2.13 -12.63
C ALA A 97 3.70 -3.44 -13.06
N GLN A 98 3.78 -4.50 -12.25
CA GLN A 98 3.15 -5.79 -12.55
C GLN A 98 1.68 -5.86 -12.13
N ILE A 99 1.18 -4.87 -11.38
CA ILE A 99 -0.22 -4.84 -10.94
C ILE A 99 -1.10 -4.43 -12.11
N ARG A 100 -1.99 -5.34 -12.51
CA ARG A 100 -2.99 -5.06 -13.55
C ARG A 100 -4.14 -4.26 -12.95
N LYS A 101 -4.50 -3.17 -13.64
CA LYS A 101 -5.75 -2.45 -13.38
C LYS A 101 -6.84 -3.19 -14.16
N GLU A 102 -7.62 -4.00 -13.49
CA GLU A 102 -8.87 -4.54 -14.04
C GLU A 102 -9.92 -3.45 -14.22
#